data_AF-A0A429ICC4-F1
#
_entry.id   AF-A0A429ICC4-F1
#
_cell.length_a   1.000
_cell.length_b   1.000
_cell.length_c   1.000
_cell.angle_alpha   90.00
_cell.angle_beta   90.00
_cell.angle_gamma   90.00
#
_symmetry.space_group_name_H-M   'P 1'
#
loop_
_entity.id
_entity.type
_entity.pdbx_description
1 polymer ?
#
loop_
_entity_poly.entity_id
_entity_poly.type
_entity_poly.pdbx_seq_one_letter_code
_entity_poly.pdbx_strand_id
1 'polypeptide(L)'
;EAGCCPRWLLRDGSQSCHPRYRVGDPCTRYGTPRLDSGWLDHTVTWLKDARPAVLTAAPYDVDDHDRRRLAHWERTDPRLRSAIGTGWYGFGTTQIVLWRSDRVAELQAAEALAGPVGFNRSNQS
;
A
#
# COMPACT_ATOMS: atom_id res chain seq x y z
N GLU A 1 -10.62 -1.54 16.71
CA GLU A 1 -10.25 -2.81 16.04
C GLU A 1 -9.47 -2.51 14.75
N ALA A 2 -8.69 -3.45 14.23
CA ALA A 2 -7.59 -3.15 13.28
C ALA A 2 -7.52 -4.17 12.13
N GLY A 3 -7.35 -3.71 10.88
CA GLY A 3 -7.22 -4.53 9.68
C GLY A 3 -5.93 -5.36 9.59
N CYS A 4 -5.98 -6.47 8.84
CA CYS A 4 -4.92 -7.48 8.85
C CYS A 4 -3.58 -7.00 8.28
N CYS A 5 -3.58 -6.45 7.07
CA CYS A 5 -2.32 -6.08 6.40
C CYS A 5 -1.65 -4.84 6.98
N PRO A 6 -2.39 -3.82 7.46
CA PRO A 6 -1.78 -2.77 8.28
C PRO A 6 -1.14 -3.33 9.57
N ARG A 7 -1.77 -4.30 10.26
CA ARG A 7 -1.13 -4.97 11.41
C ARG A 7 0.10 -5.79 11.01
N TRP A 8 0.11 -6.36 9.81
CA TRP A 8 1.26 -7.09 9.30
C TRP A 8 2.52 -6.20 9.25
N LEU A 9 2.41 -4.91 8.92
CA LEU A 9 3.54 -3.97 8.96
C LEU A 9 4.19 -3.85 10.35
N LEU A 10 3.46 -4.19 11.41
CA LEU A 10 3.96 -4.14 12.79
C LEU A 10 4.67 -5.42 13.23
N ARG A 11 4.60 -6.50 12.44
CA ARG A 11 5.20 -7.79 12.79
C ARG A 11 6.71 -7.79 12.56
N ASP A 12 7.36 -8.75 13.21
CA ASP A 12 8.74 -9.12 12.96
C ASP A 12 8.77 -10.51 12.33
N GLY A 13 8.88 -10.55 11.00
CA GLY A 13 8.83 -11.79 10.23
C GLY A 13 8.65 -11.57 8.72
N SER A 14 9.12 -12.52 7.93
CA SER A 14 9.18 -12.42 6.47
C SER A 14 7.91 -12.87 5.74
N GLN A 15 6.92 -13.38 6.46
CA GLN A 15 5.67 -13.84 5.83
C GLN A 15 4.89 -12.63 5.32
N SER A 16 4.76 -12.46 4.01
CA SER A 16 3.96 -11.39 3.39
C SER A 16 2.50 -11.45 3.82
N CYS A 17 1.84 -10.28 3.89
CA CYS A 17 0.37 -10.29 3.92
C CYS A 17 -0.10 -10.78 2.56
N HIS A 18 -0.72 -11.95 2.52
CA HIS A 18 -1.41 -12.42 1.34
C HIS A 18 -2.91 -12.28 1.57
N PRO A 19 -3.52 -11.17 1.10
CA PRO A 19 -4.95 -11.17 0.85
C PRO A 19 -5.22 -12.28 -0.15
N ARG A 20 -5.60 -13.49 0.32
CA ARG A 20 -6.02 -14.53 -0.60
C ARG A 20 -7.35 -14.03 -1.13
N TYR A 21 -7.46 -13.83 -2.45
CA TYR A 21 -8.73 -13.57 -3.14
C TYR A 21 -9.63 -14.82 -3.07
N ARG A 22 -9.92 -15.30 -1.87
CA ARG A 22 -10.84 -16.39 -1.56
C ARG A 22 -11.99 -15.78 -0.79
N VAL A 23 -13.20 -16.16 -1.18
CA VAL A 23 -14.43 -15.82 -0.44
C VAL A 23 -14.22 -16.19 1.03
N GLY A 24 -14.37 -15.21 1.92
CA GLY A 24 -14.17 -15.38 3.36
C GLY A 24 -12.79 -15.04 3.91
N ASP A 25 -11.82 -14.57 3.11
CA ASP A 25 -10.58 -14.01 3.65
C ASP A 25 -10.88 -12.68 4.37
N PRO A 26 -10.69 -12.61 5.70
CA PRO A 26 -11.09 -11.46 6.50
C PRO A 26 -10.13 -10.26 6.35
N CYS A 27 -9.19 -10.32 5.42
CA CYS A 27 -8.14 -9.34 5.20
C CYS A 27 -8.27 -8.59 3.87
N THR A 28 -9.33 -8.82 3.09
CA THR A 28 -9.56 -8.20 1.76
C THR A 28 -10.92 -7.51 1.67
N ARG A 29 -11.12 -6.67 0.64
CA ARG A 29 -12.43 -6.07 0.29
C ARG A 29 -13.53 -7.09 -0.02
N TYR A 30 -13.15 -8.31 -0.38
CA TYR A 30 -14.07 -9.39 -0.78
C TYR A 30 -14.46 -10.32 0.40
N GLY A 31 -13.97 -10.03 1.61
CA GLY A 31 -14.46 -10.64 2.85
C GLY A 31 -15.58 -9.82 3.50
N THR A 32 -16.00 -10.20 4.71
CA THR A 32 -16.89 -9.41 5.56
C THR A 32 -16.38 -7.96 5.66
N PRO A 33 -17.21 -6.92 5.52
CA PRO A 33 -16.74 -5.54 5.54
C PRO A 33 -15.92 -5.27 6.79
N ARG A 34 -14.64 -4.92 6.60
CA ARG A 34 -13.72 -4.60 7.70
C ARG A 34 -13.30 -3.15 7.59
N LEU A 35 -12.92 -2.59 8.72
CA LEU A 35 -12.56 -1.17 8.85
C LEU A 35 -11.52 -0.69 7.82
N ASP A 36 -10.66 -1.55 7.27
CA ASP A 36 -9.63 -1.16 6.30
C ASP A 36 -9.87 -1.74 4.89
N SER A 37 -11.01 -2.40 4.67
CA SER A 37 -11.22 -3.19 3.45
C SER A 37 -11.51 -2.35 2.21
N GLY A 38 -12.03 -1.12 2.36
CA GLY A 38 -12.33 -0.21 1.25
C GLY A 38 -11.06 0.18 0.49
N TRP A 39 -10.06 0.67 1.22
CA TRP A 39 -8.80 1.11 0.63
C TRP A 39 -7.78 -0.02 0.34
N LEU A 40 -7.94 -1.22 0.89
CA LEU A 40 -7.08 -2.39 0.64
C LEU A 40 -7.50 -3.17 -0.62
N ASP A 41 -7.62 -2.47 -1.74
CA ASP A 41 -7.86 -3.06 -3.05
C ASP A 41 -6.55 -3.20 -3.85
N HIS A 42 -6.44 -4.22 -4.68
CA HIS A 42 -5.25 -4.49 -5.50
C HIS A 42 -3.92 -4.38 -4.72
N THR A 43 -3.89 -4.95 -3.50
CA THR A 43 -2.80 -4.73 -2.54
C THR A 43 -1.53 -5.51 -2.91
N VAL A 44 -0.37 -4.84 -2.80
CA VAL A 44 0.97 -5.42 -2.90
C VAL A 44 1.76 -5.07 -1.65
N THR A 45 2.60 -6.00 -1.19
CA THR A 45 3.40 -5.85 0.02
C THR A 45 4.88 -6.07 -0.25
N TRP A 46 5.74 -5.31 0.43
CA TRP A 46 7.19 -5.39 0.30
C TRP A 46 7.86 -5.61 1.65
N LEU A 47 8.91 -6.43 1.63
CA LEU A 47 9.82 -6.62 2.75
C LEU A 47 11.08 -5.77 2.55
N LYS A 48 11.70 -5.36 3.65
CA LYS A 48 13.07 -4.87 3.70
C LYS A 48 13.78 -5.59 4.84
N ASP A 49 14.95 -6.15 4.57
CA ASP A 49 15.74 -6.92 5.54
C ASP A 49 14.91 -8.03 6.21
N ALA A 50 14.19 -8.81 5.40
CA ALA A 50 13.28 -9.88 5.82
C ALA A 50 12.13 -9.45 6.74
N ARG A 51 11.81 -8.14 6.79
CA ARG A 51 10.76 -7.60 7.65
C ARG A 51 9.76 -6.73 6.88
N PRO A 52 8.49 -6.64 7.32
CA PRO A 52 7.46 -5.87 6.64
C PRO A 52 7.82 -4.38 6.51
N ALA A 53 7.89 -3.84 5.30
CA ALA A 53 8.34 -2.48 5.09
C ALA A 53 7.26 -1.58 4.52
N VAL A 54 6.58 -2.05 3.47
CA VAL A 54 5.62 -1.24 2.71
C VAL A 54 4.42 -2.09 2.35
N LEU A 55 3.25 -1.47 2.39
CA LEU A 55 2.04 -1.93 1.76
C LEU A 55 1.59 -0.84 0.78
N THR A 56 1.27 -1.23 -0.45
CA THR A 56 0.67 -0.35 -1.45
C THR A 56 -0.65 -0.94 -1.90
N ALA A 57 -1.66 -0.11 -2.12
CA ALA A 57 -2.97 -0.49 -2.61
C ALA A 57 -3.38 0.44 -3.76
N ALA A 58 -4.28 -0.04 -4.62
CA ALA A 58 -4.76 0.71 -5.77
C ALA A 58 -6.31 0.72 -5.87
N PRO A 59 -7.03 1.25 -4.86
CA PRO A 59 -8.49 1.33 -4.93
C PRO A 59 -8.97 2.31 -6.00
N TYR A 60 -10.18 2.06 -6.51
CA TYR A 60 -10.84 2.95 -7.46
C TYR A 60 -11.33 4.24 -6.81
N ASP A 61 -11.78 4.17 -5.55
CA ASP A 61 -12.26 5.31 -4.77
C ASP A 61 -11.62 5.31 -3.38
N VAL A 62 -11.42 6.51 -2.82
CA VAL A 62 -10.91 6.70 -1.47
C VAL A 62 -11.79 7.73 -0.77
N ASP A 63 -12.64 7.26 0.14
CA ASP A 63 -13.59 8.11 0.85
C ASP A 63 -13.02 8.67 2.17
N ASP A 64 -13.80 9.47 2.88
CA ASP A 64 -13.40 10.04 4.16
C ASP A 64 -13.21 8.98 5.26
N HIS A 65 -13.92 7.85 5.16
CA HIS A 65 -13.72 6.74 6.10
C HIS A 65 -12.33 6.14 5.91
N ASP A 66 -11.91 5.85 4.69
CA ASP A 66 -10.57 5.36 4.38
C ASP A 66 -9.46 6.33 4.84
N ARG A 67 -9.64 7.63 4.60
CA ARG A 67 -8.71 8.67 5.08
C ARG A 67 -8.59 8.68 6.60
N ARG A 68 -9.70 8.57 7.33
CA ARG A 68 -9.69 8.47 8.80
C ARG A 68 -8.98 7.21 9.29
N ARG A 69 -9.09 6.11 8.55
CA ARG A 69 -8.44 4.84 8.86
C ARG A 69 -6.93 4.90 8.66
N LEU A 70 -6.44 5.48 7.57
CA LEU A 70 -5.01 5.76 7.36
C LEU A 70 -4.46 6.64 8.48
N ALA A 71 -5.14 7.74 8.80
CA ALA A 71 -4.73 8.62 9.89
C ALA A 71 -4.77 7.93 11.28
N HIS A 72 -5.68 6.99 11.49
CA HIS A 72 -5.70 6.18 12.71
C HIS A 72 -4.45 5.31 12.84
N TRP A 73 -3.96 4.73 11.75
CA TRP A 73 -2.74 3.93 11.76
C TRP A 73 -1.50 4.73 12.14
N GLU A 74 -1.33 5.91 11.55
CA GLU A 74 -0.22 6.83 11.89
C GLU A 74 -0.29 7.29 13.35
N ARG A 75 -1.49 7.56 13.88
CA ARG A 75 -1.68 7.93 15.29
C ARG A 75 -1.41 6.77 16.25
N THR A 76 -1.71 5.54 15.84
CA THR A 76 -1.59 4.36 16.70
C THR A 76 -0.16 3.87 16.80
N ASP A 77 0.63 4.01 15.73
CA ASP A 77 2.06 3.68 15.74
C ASP A 77 2.87 4.78 15.04
N PRO A 78 3.75 5.50 15.77
CA PRO A 78 4.51 6.62 15.22
C PRO A 78 5.55 6.20 14.17
N ARG A 79 5.77 4.90 13.96
CA ARG A 79 6.60 4.36 12.88
C ARG A 79 5.82 4.15 11.59
N LEU A 80 4.49 4.28 11.60
CA LEU A 80 3.69 4.20 10.39
C LEU A 80 3.50 5.57 9.76
N ARG A 81 3.61 5.61 8.44
CA ARG A 81 3.34 6.78 7.60
C ARG A 81 2.55 6.34 6.38
N SER A 82 1.72 7.23 5.86
CA SER A 82 0.91 7.00 4.68
C SER A 82 0.99 8.15 3.68
N ALA A 83 0.75 7.82 2.42
CA ALA A 83 0.72 8.76 1.30
C ALA A 83 -0.37 8.31 0.31
N ILE A 84 -0.98 9.29 -0.35
CA ILE A 84 -2.00 9.08 -1.36
C ILE A 84 -1.54 9.79 -2.64
N GLY A 85 -1.60 9.10 -3.77
CA GLY A 85 -1.19 9.60 -5.08
C GLY A 85 -1.93 8.91 -6.22
N THR A 86 -1.38 9.01 -7.42
CA THR A 86 -1.97 8.41 -8.63
C THR A 86 -1.71 6.90 -8.66
N GLY A 87 -2.74 6.11 -8.99
CA GLY A 87 -2.70 4.64 -9.04
C GLY A 87 -1.83 4.06 -10.15
N TRP A 88 -1.27 2.88 -9.88
CA TRP A 88 -0.44 2.11 -10.82
C TRP A 88 -1.22 0.99 -11.53
N TYR A 89 -2.40 0.62 -11.03
CA TYR A 89 -3.19 -0.50 -11.54
C TYR A 89 -4.02 -0.13 -12.80
N GLY A 90 -4.06 1.17 -13.15
CA GLY A 90 -4.80 1.70 -14.30
C GLY A 90 -6.18 2.24 -13.93
N PHE A 91 -6.96 2.63 -14.95
CA PHE A 91 -8.37 3.04 -14.84
C PHE A 91 -8.68 4.12 -13.79
N GLY A 92 -7.76 5.08 -13.59
CA GLY A 92 -7.96 6.17 -12.65
C GLY A 92 -7.93 5.75 -11.17
N THR A 93 -7.39 4.57 -10.86
CA THR A 93 -7.16 4.14 -9.48
C THR A 93 -6.31 5.17 -8.72
N THR A 94 -6.50 5.21 -7.40
CA THR A 94 -5.65 5.98 -6.47
C THR A 94 -4.57 5.04 -5.95
N GLN A 95 -3.32 5.51 -5.82
CA GLN A 95 -2.31 4.76 -5.07
C GLN A 95 -2.36 5.19 -3.61
N ILE A 96 -2.44 4.22 -2.71
CA ILE A 96 -2.21 4.43 -1.28
C ILE A 96 -0.98 3.65 -0.90
N VAL A 97 -0.04 4.31 -0.22
CA VAL A 97 1.12 3.64 0.38
C VAL A 97 1.07 3.82 1.88
N LEU A 98 1.23 2.73 2.63
CA LEU A 98 1.41 2.71 4.08
C LEU A 98 2.74 1.99 4.37
N TRP A 99 3.65 2.62 5.10
CA TRP A 99 4.99 2.08 5.32
C TRP A 99 5.53 2.31 6.73
N ARG A 100 6.58 1.56 7.03
CA ARG A 100 7.39 1.65 8.25
C ARG A 100 8.50 2.67 8.06
N SER A 101 8.37 3.86 8.64
CA SER A 101 9.33 4.96 8.50
C SER A 101 10.69 4.67 9.14
N ASP A 102 10.74 3.77 10.11
CA ASP A 102 11.98 3.27 10.71
C ASP A 102 12.74 2.28 9.80
N ARG A 103 12.09 1.79 8.74
CA ARG A 103 12.68 0.88 7.76
C ARG A 103 12.89 1.57 6.40
N VAL A 104 11.94 2.41 6.00
CA VAL A 104 11.96 3.19 4.76
C VAL A 104 11.78 4.66 5.13
N ALA A 105 12.88 5.41 5.13
CA ALA A 105 12.90 6.78 5.62
C ALA A 105 12.08 7.74 4.74
N GLU A 106 12.11 7.53 3.41
CA GLU A 106 11.45 8.38 2.44
C GLU A 106 10.85 7.55 1.31
N LEU A 107 9.72 8.01 0.79
CA LEU A 107 9.12 7.56 -0.46
C LEU A 107 9.07 8.75 -1.41
N GLN A 108 9.41 8.51 -2.68
CA GLN A 108 9.37 9.52 -3.72
C GLN A 108 8.44 9.07 -4.84
N ALA A 109 7.76 10.03 -5.45
CA ALA A 109 7.00 9.80 -6.66
C ALA A 109 7.93 9.31 -7.77
N ALA A 110 7.47 8.39 -8.62
CA ALA A 110 8.29 7.83 -9.69
C ALA A 110 8.75 8.91 -10.68
N GLU A 111 7.92 9.93 -10.91
CA GLU A 111 8.22 11.08 -11.76
C GLU A 111 9.37 11.92 -11.22
N ALA A 112 9.56 11.98 -9.90
CA ALA A 112 10.67 12.71 -9.29
C ALA A 112 12.02 11.99 -9.50
N LEU A 113 12.01 10.69 -9.80
CA LEU A 113 13.19 9.89 -10.13
C LEU A 113 13.53 9.94 -11.62
N ALA A 114 12.59 10.39 -12.46
CA ALA A 114 12.82 10.62 -13.88
C ALA A 114 13.49 11.98 -14.10
N GLY A 115 14.80 12.05 -13.86
CA GLY A 115 15.64 13.06 -14.52
C GLY A 115 15.55 12.96 -16.06
N PRO A 116 16.21 13.83 -16.84
CA PRO A 116 16.13 13.83 -18.31
C PRO A 116 16.83 12.59 -18.88
N VAL A 117 16.19 11.43 -18.78
CA VAL A 117 16.63 10.19 -19.40
C VAL A 117 15.70 9.98 -20.59
N GLY A 118 16.16 10.44 -21.75
CA GLY A 118 15.54 10.15 -23.03
C GLY A 118 15.46 8.63 -23.19
N PHE A 119 14.23 8.12 -23.22
CA PHE A 119 13.95 6.77 -23.66
C PHE A 119 14.22 6.72 -25.17
N ASN A 120 15.47 6.45 -25.55
CA ASN A 120 15.83 6.14 -26.93
C ASN A 120 15.22 4.78 -27.28
N ARG A 121 14.01 4.78 -27.86
CA ARG A 121 13.53 3.65 -28.66
C ARG A 121 14.31 3.66 -29.97
N SER A 122 15.48 3.01 -29.98
CA SER A 122 16.06 2.58 -31.23
C SER A 122 15.22 1.43 -31.77
N ASN A 123 14.40 1.74 -32.78
CA ASN A 123 13.75 0.74 -33.63
C ASN A 123 14.80 -0.23 -34.18
N GLN A 124 14.58 -1.53 -33.97
CA GLN A 124 15.15 -2.55 -34.82
C GLN A 124 14.12 -2.88 -35.92
N SER A 125 14.46 -2.56 -37.15
CA SER A 125 13.95 -3.15 -38.39
C SER A 125 15.06 -3.04 -39.43
#